data_AF-A0A6B3FXH9-F1
#
_entry.id   AF-A0A6B3FXH9-F1
#
_cell.length_a   1.000
_cell.length_b   1.000
_cell.length_c   1.000
_cell.angle_alpha   90.00
_cell.angle_beta   90.00
_cell.angle_gamma   90.00
#
_symmetry.space_group_name_H-M   'P 1'
#
loop_
_entity.id
_entity.type
_entity.pdbx_description
1 polymer ?
#
loop_
_entity_poly.entity_id
_entity_poly.type
_entity_poly.pdbx_seq_one_letter_code
_entity_poly.pdbx_strand_id
1 'polypeptide(L)'
;SFDRFTELLREVASGPDAPATVCVLSGDVHHAYITEPRWPDTPPGNGRASGTTSDPGPGSAPVSRVLQLTCSPVHNSVPRWIQAGFRFGWSRTGRRIGRFLSRHGRTGASPVTWDRAGGPWFGNQLMTLTLLGRKSALTLVQATAGKRGAQLEAVLERSLTPEG
;
A
#
# COMPACT_ATOMS: atom_id res chain seq x y z
N SER A 1 19.40 -3.87 2.31
CA SER A 1 18.80 -2.54 2.10
C SER A 1 17.31 -2.55 2.43
N PHE A 2 16.52 -3.42 1.77
CA PHE A 2 15.08 -3.57 2.05
C PHE A 2 14.75 -3.97 3.50
N ASP A 3 15.49 -4.92 4.09
CA ASP A 3 15.26 -5.36 5.47
C ASP A 3 15.49 -4.22 6.47
N ARG A 4 16.55 -3.44 6.27
CA ARG A 4 16.86 -2.27 7.11
C ARG A 4 15.79 -1.19 7.00
N PHE A 5 15.26 -0.94 5.79
CA PHE A 5 14.18 0.02 5.59
C PHE A 5 12.88 -0.45 6.24
N THR A 6 12.56 -1.74 6.09
CA THR A 6 11.40 -2.36 6.73
C THR A 6 11.51 -2.26 8.25
N GLU A 7 12.68 -2.56 8.82
CA GLU A 7 12.87 -2.44 10.27
C GLU A 7 12.76 -0.99 10.77
N LEU A 8 13.28 -0.01 10.02
CA LEU A 8 13.09 1.40 10.34
C LEU A 8 11.60 1.81 10.35
N LEU A 9 10.82 1.34 9.37
CA LEU A 9 9.39 1.60 9.32
C LEU A 9 8.68 0.97 10.53
N ARG A 10 9.09 -0.22 10.96
CA ARG A 10 8.58 -0.87 12.17
C ARG A 10 8.90 -0.04 13.40
N GLU A 11 10.15 0.35 13.58
CA GLU A 11 10.62 1.14 14.73
C GLU A 11 9.81 2.43 14.90
N VAL A 12 9.68 3.21 13.82
CA VAL A 12 8.91 4.46 13.80
C VAL A 12 7.43 4.24 14.10
N ALA A 13 6.88 3.11 13.63
CA ALA A 13 5.46 2.77 13.79
C ALA A 13 5.14 2.06 15.12
N SER A 14 6.14 1.77 15.96
CA SER A 14 5.99 1.05 17.23
C SER A 14 6.35 1.87 18.48
N GLY A 15 7.04 3.00 18.32
CA GLY A 15 7.49 3.82 19.46
C GLY A 15 6.35 4.46 20.28
N PRO A 16 6.64 4.94 21.51
CA PRO A 16 5.64 5.62 22.34
C PRO A 16 5.04 6.86 21.68
N ASP A 17 5.82 7.51 20.80
CA ASP A 17 5.40 8.68 20.01
C ASP A 17 4.95 8.30 18.59
N ALA A 18 4.57 7.04 18.34
CA ALA A 18 4.24 6.59 17.00
C ALA A 18 3.10 7.42 16.37
N PRO A 19 3.25 7.81 15.08
CA PRO A 19 2.27 8.65 14.40
C PRO A 19 0.96 7.91 14.18
N ALA A 20 -0.12 8.61 13.85
CA ALA A 20 -1.39 7.92 13.55
C ALA A 20 -1.29 7.02 12.30
N THR A 21 -0.41 7.34 11.36
CA THR A 21 -0.16 6.57 10.13
C THR A 21 1.23 6.93 9.59
N VAL A 22 1.94 5.94 9.03
CA VAL A 22 3.19 6.12 8.28
C VAL A 22 2.90 5.92 6.80
N CYS A 23 3.12 6.94 5.98
CA CYS A 23 2.88 6.89 4.53
C CYS A 23 4.21 6.99 3.76
N VAL A 24 4.52 5.96 2.97
CA VAL A 24 5.67 5.93 2.04
C VAL A 24 5.17 6.31 0.65
N LEU A 25 5.61 7.46 0.14
CA LEU A 25 5.26 7.96 -1.20
C LEU A 25 6.26 7.40 -2.24
N SER A 26 5.75 6.75 -3.28
CA SER A 26 6.55 6.14 -4.33
C SER A 26 6.03 6.46 -5.73
N GLY A 27 6.93 6.39 -6.71
CA GLY A 27 6.59 6.39 -8.14
C GLY A 27 6.46 4.97 -8.72
N ASP A 28 5.73 4.84 -9.82
CA ASP A 28 5.71 3.68 -10.72
C ASP A 28 5.59 4.17 -12.17
N VAL A 29 5.87 3.33 -13.16
CA VAL A 29 5.80 3.70 -14.60
C VAL A 29 4.46 3.33 -15.23
N HIS A 30 3.70 2.40 -14.63
CA HIS A 30 2.59 1.72 -15.29
C HIS A 30 1.26 1.74 -14.55
N HIS A 31 1.20 2.00 -13.25
CA HIS A 31 -0.06 2.05 -12.52
C HIS A 31 0.04 2.70 -11.14
N ALA A 32 -1.08 3.18 -10.62
CA ALA A 32 -1.21 3.58 -9.23
C ALA A 32 -1.77 2.44 -8.38
N TYR A 33 -1.29 2.32 -7.13
CA TYR A 33 -1.78 1.35 -6.16
C TYR A 33 -1.51 1.79 -4.73
N ILE A 34 -2.21 1.15 -3.80
CA ILE A 34 -1.98 1.28 -2.36
C ILE A 34 -1.71 -0.11 -1.82
N THR A 35 -0.62 -0.26 -1.07
CA THR A 35 -0.26 -1.52 -0.42
C THR A 35 0.03 -1.31 1.06
N GLU A 36 -0.29 -2.33 1.84
CA GLU A 36 -0.08 -2.37 3.28
C GLU A 36 0.78 -3.59 3.61
N PRO A 37 1.92 -3.42 4.30
CA PRO A 37 2.74 -4.52 4.73
C PRO A 37 2.06 -5.25 5.90
N ARG A 38 2.03 -6.57 5.83
CA ARG A 38 1.69 -7.48 6.91
C ARG A 38 2.97 -8.00 7.55
N TRP A 39 3.05 -7.81 8.85
CA TRP A 39 4.15 -8.24 9.69
C TRP A 39 3.90 -9.66 10.19
N PRO A 40 4.93 -10.53 10.30
CA PRO A 40 4.78 -11.93 10.68
C PRO A 40 3.96 -12.17 11.96
N ASP A 41 4.09 -11.27 12.94
CA ASP A 41 3.41 -11.37 14.24
C ASP A 41 2.04 -10.69 14.28
N THR A 42 1.48 -10.30 13.13
CA THR A 42 0.11 -9.75 13.05
C THR A 42 -0.90 -10.90 13.02
N PRO A 43 -1.81 -11.02 14.01
CA PRO A 43 -2.86 -12.04 13.96
C PRO A 43 -3.72 -11.88 12.68
N PRO A 44 -4.25 -12.96 12.09
CA PRO A 44 -5.18 -12.86 10.97
C PRO A 44 -6.48 -12.16 11.43
N GLY A 45 -6.56 -10.85 11.18
CA GLY A 45 -7.69 -9.99 11.51
C GLY A 45 -7.61 -8.67 10.74
N ASN A 46 -8.69 -7.90 10.78
CA ASN A 46 -8.87 -6.59 10.16
C ASN A 46 -7.99 -5.50 10.80
N GLY A 47 -6.67 -5.61 10.69
CA GLY A 47 -5.72 -4.50 10.91
C GLY A 47 -5.72 -3.84 12.30
N ARG A 48 -6.40 -4.41 13.30
CA ARG A 48 -6.35 -3.94 14.68
C ARG A 48 -5.34 -4.79 15.46
N ALA A 49 -4.19 -4.21 15.78
CA ALA A 49 -3.50 -4.57 17.00
C ALA A 49 -4.45 -4.16 18.15
N SER A 50 -5.14 -5.13 18.74
CA SER A 50 -5.95 -4.90 19.94
C SER A 50 -4.99 -4.44 21.04
N GLY A 51 -5.05 -3.15 21.38
CA GLY A 51 -4.21 -2.55 22.39
C GLY A 51 -4.52 -3.12 23.76
N THR A 52 -3.75 -4.13 24.16
CA THR A 52 -3.54 -4.54 25.56
C THR A 52 -2.41 -5.55 25.54
N THR A 53 -1.18 -5.09 25.75
CA THR A 53 -0.23 -5.63 26.74
C THR A 53 1.16 -5.01 26.55
N SER A 54 1.73 -4.68 27.70
CA SER A 54 3.11 -4.34 28.03
C SER A 54 4.19 -4.77 27.03
N ASP A 55 5.03 -3.80 26.69
CA ASP A 55 6.35 -3.88 26.06
C ASP A 55 6.42 -4.66 24.73
N PRO A 56 6.47 -3.96 23.57
CA PRO A 56 6.63 -4.62 22.29
C PRO A 56 8.03 -5.24 22.22
N GLY A 57 8.11 -6.56 22.43
CA GLY A 57 9.32 -7.32 22.15
C GLY A 57 9.77 -7.13 20.69
N PRO A 58 11.07 -7.32 20.40
CA PRO A 58 11.60 -7.21 19.04
C PRO A 58 10.85 -8.16 18.10
N GLY A 59 10.25 -7.61 17.04
CA GLY A 59 9.47 -8.34 16.03
C GLY A 59 7.98 -8.06 15.99
N SER A 60 7.41 -7.55 17.10
CA SER A 60 5.96 -7.28 17.23
C SER A 60 5.39 -6.39 16.11
N ALA A 61 4.11 -6.59 15.80
CA ALA A 61 3.41 -5.81 14.80
C ALA A 61 3.30 -4.33 15.24
N PRO A 62 3.50 -3.37 14.33
CA PRO A 62 3.44 -1.96 14.66
C PRO A 62 2.05 -1.53 15.11
N VAL A 63 2.02 -0.55 16.03
CA VAL A 63 0.77 0.06 16.51
C VAL A 63 0.20 1.02 15.47
N SER A 64 1.06 1.69 14.71
CA SER A 64 0.67 2.59 13.62
C SER A 64 0.50 1.84 12.32
N ARG A 65 -0.49 2.27 11.54
CA ARG A 65 -0.71 1.75 10.19
C ARG A 65 0.40 2.23 9.26
N VAL A 66 0.97 1.31 8.48
CA VAL A 66 1.99 1.63 7.47
C VAL A 66 1.39 1.45 6.07
N LEU A 67 1.51 2.44 5.20
CA LEU A 67 0.96 2.42 3.85
C LEU A 67 2.01 2.84 2.82
N GLN A 68 2.10 2.10 1.74
CA GLN A 68 2.82 2.53 0.54
C GLN A 68 1.82 3.05 -0.48
N LEU A 69 2.02 4.30 -0.87
CA LEU A 69 1.20 5.05 -1.81
C LEU A 69 2.00 5.24 -3.08
N THR A 70 1.64 4.49 -4.12
CA THR A 70 2.36 4.52 -5.38
C THR A 70 1.50 5.17 -6.45
N CYS A 71 2.01 6.22 -7.07
CA CYS A 71 1.35 6.92 -8.17
C CYS A 71 2.34 7.16 -9.33
N SER A 72 1.86 7.04 -10.56
CA SER A 72 2.66 7.21 -11.78
C SER A 72 2.35 8.56 -12.46
N PRO A 73 3.37 9.40 -12.76
CA PRO A 73 3.14 10.66 -13.44
C PRO A 73 3.09 10.49 -14.97
N VAL A 74 1.99 10.98 -15.56
CA VAL A 74 1.76 11.50 -16.93
C VAL A 74 2.27 10.66 -18.13
N HIS A 75 1.33 10.29 -19.00
CA HIS A 75 1.45 9.60 -20.28
C HIS A 75 1.55 8.06 -20.21
N ASN A 76 0.68 7.47 -19.42
CA ASN A 76 0.67 6.02 -19.24
C ASN A 76 -0.62 5.39 -19.81
N SER A 77 -0.59 5.09 -21.11
CA SER A 77 -1.59 4.26 -21.78
C SER A 77 -1.10 2.82 -21.84
N VAL A 78 -1.37 2.04 -20.80
CA VAL A 78 -1.03 0.61 -20.80
C VAL A 78 -1.99 -0.16 -21.70
N PRO A 79 -1.52 -0.96 -22.68
CA PRO A 79 -2.35 -1.87 -23.47
C PRO A 79 -3.21 -2.78 -22.58
N ARG A 80 -4.46 -3.05 -22.99
CA ARG A 80 -5.44 -3.78 -22.16
C ARG A 80 -4.98 -5.17 -21.72
N TRP A 81 -4.12 -5.84 -22.50
CA TRP A 81 -3.57 -7.15 -22.16
C TRP A 81 -2.50 -7.06 -21.06
N ILE A 82 -1.69 -6.00 -21.04
CA ILE A 82 -0.76 -5.71 -19.95
C ILE A 82 -1.55 -5.36 -18.67
N GLN A 83 -2.63 -4.56 -18.79
CA GLN A 83 -3.52 -4.29 -17.66
C GLN A 83 -4.11 -5.58 -17.08
N ALA A 84 -4.52 -6.52 -17.93
CA ALA A 84 -5.01 -7.83 -17.50
C ALA A 84 -3.92 -8.63 -16.76
N GLY A 85 -2.68 -8.60 -17.25
CA GLY A 85 -1.52 -9.18 -16.58
C GLY A 85 -1.28 -8.60 -15.18
N PHE A 86 -1.28 -7.28 -15.03
CA PHE A 86 -1.16 -6.63 -13.72
C PHE A 86 -2.33 -6.97 -12.79
N ARG A 87 -3.57 -6.93 -13.28
CA ARG A 87 -4.74 -7.33 -12.49
C ARG A 87 -4.65 -8.80 -12.04
N PHE A 88 -4.12 -9.67 -12.89
CA PHE A 88 -3.88 -11.07 -12.55
C PHE A 88 -2.76 -11.23 -11.51
N GLY A 89 -1.63 -10.51 -11.64
CA GLY A 89 -0.54 -10.53 -10.67
C GLY A 89 -0.99 -10.11 -9.26
N TRP A 90 -1.91 -9.14 -9.17
CA TRP A 90 -2.49 -8.66 -7.91
C TRP A 90 -3.64 -9.52 -7.39
N SER A 91 -4.05 -10.56 -8.12
CA SER A 91 -5.12 -11.49 -7.74
C SER A 91 -4.66 -12.53 -6.70
N ARG A 92 -5.61 -13.24 -6.10
CA ARG A 92 -5.32 -14.37 -5.20
C ARG A 92 -4.61 -15.52 -5.93
N THR A 93 -4.93 -15.74 -7.20
CA THR A 93 -4.34 -16.78 -8.04
C THR A 93 -2.88 -16.47 -8.35
N GLY A 94 -2.59 -15.24 -8.77
CA GLY A 94 -1.21 -14.76 -8.96
C GLY A 94 -0.36 -14.93 -7.70
N ARG A 95 -0.89 -14.55 -6.52
CA ARG A 95 -0.23 -14.79 -5.22
C ARG A 95 0.04 -16.28 -4.93
N ARG A 96 -0.87 -17.19 -5.30
CA ARG A 96 -0.67 -18.64 -5.09
C ARG A 96 0.46 -19.18 -5.96
N ILE A 97 0.48 -18.80 -7.24
CA ILE A 97 1.55 -19.18 -8.16
C ILE A 97 2.89 -18.61 -7.70
N GLY A 98 2.93 -17.33 -7.33
CA GLY A 98 4.12 -16.68 -6.79
C GLY A 98 4.68 -17.37 -5.55
N ARG A 99 3.81 -17.75 -4.59
CA ARG A 99 4.23 -18.54 -3.41
C ARG A 99 4.77 -19.92 -3.76
N PHE A 100 4.23 -20.56 -4.79
CA PHE A 100 4.74 -21.85 -5.22
C PHE A 100 6.14 -21.70 -5.84
N LEU A 101 6.34 -20.69 -6.69
CA LEU A 101 7.64 -20.37 -7.29
C LEU A 101 8.67 -19.94 -6.24
N SER A 102 8.29 -19.13 -5.25
CA SER A 102 9.19 -18.68 -4.18
C SER A 102 9.64 -19.81 -3.26
N ARG A 103 8.91 -20.94 -3.20
CA ARG A 103 9.36 -22.15 -2.48
C ARG A 103 10.45 -22.91 -3.24
N HIS A 104 10.58 -22.66 -4.54
CA HIS A 104 11.61 -23.27 -5.39
C HIS A 104 12.82 -22.35 -5.58
N GLY A 105 12.63 -21.03 -5.48
CA GLY A 105 13.73 -20.09 -5.35
C GLY A 105 14.29 -20.12 -3.92
N ARG A 106 15.61 -20.26 -3.75
CA ARG A 106 16.29 -20.14 -2.45
C ARG A 106 16.32 -18.68 -1.93
N THR A 107 15.23 -17.95 -2.10
CA THR A 107 15.07 -16.59 -1.58
C THR A 107 14.73 -16.70 -0.08
N GLY A 108 15.49 -16.00 0.76
CA GLY A 108 15.26 -15.98 2.21
C GLY A 108 13.83 -15.54 2.58
N ALA A 109 13.42 -15.79 3.83
CA ALA A 109 12.10 -15.39 4.31
C ALA A 109 11.94 -13.86 4.22
N SER A 110 10.88 -13.40 3.55
CA SER A 110 10.58 -11.96 3.42
C SER A 110 10.21 -11.39 4.79
N PRO A 111 10.76 -10.22 5.20
CA PRO A 111 10.47 -9.62 6.51
C PRO A 111 9.01 -9.19 6.65
N VAL A 112 8.32 -8.92 5.54
CA VAL A 112 6.90 -8.60 5.46
C VAL A 112 6.25 -9.23 4.25
N THR A 113 4.93 -9.43 4.30
CA THR A 113 4.12 -9.79 3.12
C THR A 113 3.24 -8.63 2.72
N TRP A 114 2.97 -8.43 1.44
CA TRP A 114 2.24 -7.24 0.98
C TRP A 114 0.79 -7.58 0.62
N ASP A 115 -0.13 -6.81 1.19
CA ASP A 115 -1.53 -6.87 0.82
C ASP A 115 -1.97 -5.64 0.04
N ARG A 116 -2.87 -5.90 -0.91
CA ARG A 116 -3.42 -4.85 -1.76
C ARG A 116 -4.48 -4.11 -0.98
N ALA A 117 -4.22 -2.84 -0.69
CA ALA A 117 -5.16 -1.95 -0.02
C ALA A 117 -5.96 -1.08 -1.02
N GLY A 118 -5.55 -1.01 -2.30
CA GLY A 118 -6.29 -0.35 -3.38
C GLY A 118 -5.64 -0.53 -4.76
N GLY A 119 -6.41 -0.37 -5.84
CA GLY A 119 -5.95 -0.48 -7.23
C GLY A 119 -5.93 -1.91 -7.81
N PRO A 120 -5.20 -2.17 -8.91
CA PRO A 120 -4.42 -1.19 -9.68
C PRO A 120 -5.33 -0.24 -10.47
N TRP A 121 -4.96 1.04 -10.52
CA TRP A 121 -5.55 2.01 -11.44
C TRP A 121 -4.56 2.36 -12.55
N PHE A 122 -5.08 2.64 -13.74
CA PHE A 122 -4.28 2.87 -14.95
C PHE A 122 -4.67 4.21 -15.59
N GLY A 123 -3.76 4.83 -16.32
CA GLY A 123 -3.97 6.12 -16.99
C GLY A 123 -3.22 7.25 -16.32
N ASN A 124 -3.55 8.49 -16.72
CA ASN A 124 -2.97 9.69 -16.14
C ASN A 124 -3.69 10.00 -14.82
N GLN A 125 -2.97 9.92 -13.72
CA GLN A 125 -3.56 10.03 -12.39
C GLN A 125 -2.77 10.99 -11.51
N LEU A 126 -3.46 11.63 -10.58
CA LEU A 126 -2.89 12.47 -9.54
C LEU A 126 -3.38 11.93 -8.19
N MET A 127 -2.43 11.56 -7.34
CA MET A 127 -2.71 11.14 -5.97
C MET A 127 -2.35 12.28 -5.01
N THR A 128 -3.32 12.71 -4.23
CA THR A 128 -3.18 13.77 -3.22
C THR A 128 -3.35 13.18 -1.83
N LEU A 129 -2.31 13.33 -1.00
CA LEU A 129 -2.35 12.99 0.42
C LEU A 129 -2.56 14.29 1.21
N THR A 130 -3.73 14.41 1.85
CA THR A 130 -4.07 15.53 2.73
C THR A 130 -3.84 15.13 4.17
N LEU A 131 -3.06 15.93 4.90
CA LEU A 131 -2.74 15.71 6.31
C LEU A 131 -3.33 16.85 7.15
N LEU A 132 -4.10 16.50 8.18
CA LEU A 132 -4.66 17.45 9.14
C LEU A 132 -4.50 16.91 10.57
N GLY A 133 -3.45 17.36 11.26
CA GLY A 133 -3.10 16.85 12.59
C GLY A 133 -2.85 15.34 12.54
N ARG A 134 -3.62 14.57 13.32
CA ARG A 134 -3.57 13.09 13.32
C ARG A 134 -4.48 12.43 12.29
N LYS A 135 -5.15 13.20 11.42
CA LYS A 135 -6.01 12.69 10.34
C LYS A 135 -5.27 12.70 9.02
N SER A 136 -5.48 11.67 8.21
CA SER A 136 -4.95 11.62 6.84
C SER A 136 -5.99 11.09 5.87
N ALA A 137 -6.08 11.73 4.71
CA ALA A 137 -7.00 11.38 3.65
C ALA A 137 -6.26 11.31 2.32
N LEU A 138 -6.67 10.37 1.49
CA LEU A 138 -6.10 10.15 0.16
C LEU A 138 -7.18 10.34 -0.89
N THR A 139 -6.90 11.21 -1.84
CA THR A 139 -7.72 11.40 -3.04
C THR A 139 -6.90 11.00 -4.25
N LEU A 140 -7.45 10.12 -5.08
CA LEU A 140 -6.90 9.78 -6.39
C LEU A 140 -7.87 10.31 -7.44
N VAL A 141 -7.38 11.18 -8.31
CA VAL A 141 -8.11 11.65 -9.49
C VAL A 141 -7.48 11.09 -10.75
N GLN A 142 -8.29 10.84 -11.77
CA GLN A 142 -7.88 10.36 -13.07
C GLN A 142 -8.32 11.35 -14.14
N ALA A 143 -7.42 11.66 -15.07
CA ALA A 143 -7.77 12.43 -16.25
C ALA A 143 -8.52 11.54 -17.26
N THR A 144 -9.72 11.96 -17.65
CA THR A 144 -10.55 11.34 -18.66
C THR A 144 -10.82 12.32 -19.81
N ALA A 145 -10.92 11.81 -21.03
CA ALA A 145 -11.33 12.61 -22.18
C ALA A 145 -12.85 12.53 -22.32
N GLY A 146 -13.54 13.64 -22.10
CA GLY A 146 -14.99 13.77 -22.25
C GLY A 146 -15.40 14.49 -23.53
N LYS A 147 -16.70 14.48 -23.84
CA LYS A 147 -17.27 15.19 -25.01
C LYS A 147 -17.03 16.71 -25.00
N ARG A 148 -16.72 17.28 -23.82
CA ARG A 148 -16.47 18.73 -23.60
C ARG A 148 -15.00 19.07 -23.34
N GLY A 149 -14.09 18.11 -23.53
CA GLY A 149 -12.65 18.29 -23.25
C GLY A 149 -12.13 17.34 -22.15
N ALA A 150 -10.88 17.55 -21.74
CA ALA A 150 -10.27 16.79 -20.66
C ALA A 150 -10.88 17.19 -19.30
N GLN A 151 -11.22 16.20 -18.49
CA GLN A 151 -11.75 16.39 -17.13
C GLN A 151 -11.01 15.51 -16.13
N LEU A 152 -11.01 15.92 -14.85
CA LEU A 152 -10.48 15.11 -13.76
C LEU A 152 -11.65 14.48 -13.00
N GLU A 153 -11.65 13.16 -12.89
CA GLU A 153 -12.65 12.40 -12.15
C GLU A 153 -12.03 11.78 -10.90
N ALA A 154 -12.66 11.95 -9.74
CA ALA A 154 -12.24 11.27 -8.52
C ALA A 154 -12.53 9.78 -8.63
N VAL A 155 -11.49 8.94 -8.54
CA VAL A 155 -11.58 7.48 -8.62
C VAL A 155 -11.37 6.78 -7.28
N LEU A 156 -10.85 7.50 -6.29
CA LEU A 156 -10.79 7.06 -4.90
C LEU A 156 -10.76 8.27 -3.97
N GLU A 157 -11.57 8.22 -2.92
CA GLU A 157 -11.41 9.04 -1.73
C GLU A 157 -11.42 8.11 -0.52
N ARG A 158 -10.40 8.22 0.34
CA ARG A 158 -10.25 7.30 1.48
C ARG A 158 -9.58 7.97 2.67
N SER A 159 -10.18 7.83 3.86
CA SER A 159 -9.49 8.08 5.13
C SER A 159 -8.43 7.00 5.38
N LEU A 160 -7.18 7.41 5.61
CA LEU A 160 -6.07 6.51 5.88
C LEU A 160 -5.85 6.26 7.38
N THR A 161 -6.38 7.15 8.22
CA THR A 161 -6.35 7.01 9.68
C THR A 161 -7.46 6.10 10.20
N PRO A 162 -7.22 5.30 11.24
CA PRO A 162 -8.27 4.53 11.91
C PRO A 162 -9.39 5.46 12.40
N GLU A 163 -10.64 5.08 12.16
CA GLU A 163 -11.76 5.68 12.87
C GLU A 163 -11.65 5.22 14.34
N GLY A 164 -11.43 6.18 15.24
CA GLY A 164 -11.34 5.97 16.68
C GLY A 164 -12.65 5.49 17.26
#